data_AF-A0A7S3I7T7-F1
#
_entry.id   AF-A0A7S3I7T7-F1
#
_cell.length_a   1.000
_cell.length_b   1.000
_cell.length_c   1.000
_cell.angle_alpha   90.00
_cell.angle_beta   90.00
_cell.angle_gamma   90.00
#
_symmetry.space_group_name_H-M   'P 1'
#
loop_
_entity.id
_entity.type
_entity.pdbx_description
1 polymer ?
#
loop_
_entity_poly.entity_id
_entity_poly.type
_entity_poly.pdbx_seq_one_letter_code
_entity_poly.pdbx_strand_id
1 'polypeptide(L)'
;QLLVLGMHHSGTSLVANLTMMLGAFGGAREDMLLHPTNPLKYWERADVVGLDEARLAAGIDAAAERYDMPEWVAYGFDEAKPAVKVSAMSDARSVVSKLNAQRPWVTKDPRMALLAKEWMELLDAPACIVVHREPLSIANSMMIYSHNVSFAEWASVYEAYYGSIARSCAGVPTAVVN
;
A
#
# COMPACT_ATOMS: atom_id res chain seq x y z
N GLN A 1 -10.98 -10.22 -5.49
CA GLN A 1 -10.24 -9.71 -4.31
C GLN A 1 -9.51 -8.47 -4.79
N LEU A 2 -9.85 -7.28 -4.29
CA LEU A 2 -9.43 -6.01 -4.89
C LEU A 2 -8.32 -5.38 -4.05
N LEU A 3 -7.18 -5.09 -4.67
CA LEU A 3 -6.09 -4.34 -4.05
C LEU A 3 -6.07 -2.93 -4.64
N VAL A 4 -6.32 -1.91 -3.82
CA VAL A 4 -6.15 -0.51 -4.22
C VAL A 4 -4.70 -0.12 -3.95
N LEU A 5 -3.94 0.13 -5.00
CA LEU A 5 -2.50 0.36 -4.95
C LEU A 5 -2.15 1.74 -5.47
N GLY A 6 -1.18 2.39 -4.84
CA GLY A 6 -0.68 3.70 -5.21
C GLY A 6 0.08 4.33 -4.06
N MET A 7 1.00 5.24 -4.36
CA MET A 7 1.80 5.90 -3.33
C MET A 7 0.94 6.74 -2.37
N HIS A 8 1.46 7.05 -1.19
CA HIS A 8 0.88 8.09 -0.34
C HIS A 8 0.58 9.36 -1.16
N HIS A 9 -0.50 10.08 -0.81
CA HIS A 9 -0.94 11.29 -1.52
C HIS A 9 -1.37 11.12 -2.99
N SER A 10 -1.49 9.88 -3.50
CA SER A 10 -2.04 9.62 -4.85
C SER A 10 -3.56 9.62 -4.91
N GLY A 11 -4.27 9.47 -3.78
CA GLY A 11 -5.73 9.39 -3.73
C GLY A 11 -6.29 7.99 -3.47
N THR A 12 -5.46 7.02 -3.11
CA THR A 12 -5.88 5.64 -2.78
C THR A 12 -7.03 5.56 -1.75
N SER A 13 -7.06 6.46 -0.76
CA SER A 13 -8.16 6.52 0.22
C SER A 13 -9.52 6.83 -0.41
N LEU A 14 -9.57 7.75 -1.38
CA LEU A 14 -10.80 8.10 -2.10
C LEU A 14 -11.29 6.90 -2.92
N VAL A 15 -10.36 6.27 -3.66
CA VAL A 15 -10.68 5.12 -4.51
C VAL A 15 -11.10 3.91 -3.69
N ALA A 16 -10.42 3.62 -2.57
CA ALA A 16 -10.82 2.56 -1.64
C ALA A 16 -12.25 2.79 -1.11
N ASN A 17 -12.55 4.02 -0.66
CA ASN A 17 -13.89 4.36 -0.18
C ASN A 17 -14.96 4.20 -1.28
N LEU A 18 -14.72 4.72 -2.49
CA LEU A 18 -15.65 4.56 -3.61
C LEU A 18 -15.88 3.08 -3.95
N THR A 19 -14.82 2.26 -3.90
CA THR A 19 -14.93 0.81 -4.14
C THR A 19 -15.82 0.14 -3.08
N MET A 20 -15.71 0.54 -1.81
CA MET A 20 -16.60 0.06 -0.76
C MET A 20 -18.05 0.53 -0.93
N MET A 21 -18.25 1.79 -1.32
CA MET A 21 -19.58 2.34 -1.62
C MET A 21 -20.27 1.61 -2.79
N LEU A 22 -19.49 1.06 -3.73
CA LEU A 22 -19.98 0.23 -4.83
C LEU A 22 -20.26 -1.23 -4.43
N GLY A 23 -20.08 -1.58 -3.15
CA GLY A 23 -20.48 -2.86 -2.58
C GLY A 23 -19.34 -3.83 -2.27
N ALA A 24 -18.08 -3.43 -2.43
CA ALA A 24 -16.96 -4.25 -1.96
C ALA A 24 -16.83 -4.18 -0.44
N PHE A 25 -16.65 -5.33 0.22
CA PHE A 25 -16.43 -5.38 1.65
C PHE A 25 -15.02 -4.90 2.01
N GLY A 26 -14.90 -3.89 2.89
CA GLY A 26 -13.60 -3.38 3.35
C GLY A 26 -13.06 -4.05 4.62
N GLY A 27 -13.87 -4.88 5.30
CA GLY A 27 -13.65 -5.26 6.69
C GLY A 27 -14.75 -4.69 7.60
N ALA A 28 -14.79 -5.15 8.85
CA ALA A 28 -15.68 -4.56 9.84
C ALA A 28 -15.21 -3.13 10.17
N ARG A 29 -16.12 -2.26 10.60
CA ARG A 29 -15.79 -0.83 10.82
C ARG A 29 -14.73 -0.66 11.89
N GLU A 30 -14.76 -1.52 12.90
CA GLU A 30 -13.82 -1.62 14.01
C GLU A 30 -12.41 -2.06 13.59
N ASP A 31 -12.26 -2.73 12.44
CA ASP A 31 -10.96 -3.13 11.89
C ASP A 31 -10.31 -1.99 11.09
N MET A 32 -11.05 -0.93 10.78
CA MET A 32 -10.62 0.17 9.91
C MET A 32 -9.97 1.29 10.73
N LEU A 33 -8.83 1.77 10.25
CA LEU A 33 -8.22 3.01 10.72
C LEU A 33 -8.97 4.18 10.08
N LEU A 34 -9.80 4.84 10.89
CA LEU A 34 -10.59 5.99 10.46
C LEU A 34 -10.07 7.26 11.13
N HIS A 35 -9.87 8.33 10.36
CA HIS A 35 -9.52 9.61 10.97
C HIS A 35 -10.73 10.23 11.68
N PRO A 36 -10.61 10.67 12.95
CA PRO A 36 -11.75 11.16 13.73
C PRO A 36 -12.50 12.34 13.10
N THR A 37 -11.77 13.24 12.42
CA THR A 37 -12.32 14.50 11.88
C THR A 37 -12.28 14.59 10.36
N ASN A 38 -11.71 13.61 9.67
CA ASN A 38 -11.62 13.63 8.21
C ASN A 38 -12.11 12.29 7.66
N PRO A 39 -13.40 12.18 7.30
CA PRO A 39 -13.99 10.92 6.86
C PRO A 39 -13.42 10.41 5.52
N LEU A 40 -12.63 11.23 4.82
CA LEU A 40 -11.91 10.83 3.60
C LEU A 40 -10.48 10.36 3.89
N LYS A 41 -10.00 10.56 5.11
CA LYS A 41 -8.64 10.25 5.52
C LYS A 41 -8.61 8.93 6.29
N TYR A 42 -7.76 8.07 5.77
CA TYR A 42 -7.56 6.69 6.20
C TYR A 42 -8.78 5.79 5.96
N TRP A 43 -8.51 4.70 5.26
CA TRP A 43 -9.43 3.61 4.90
C TRP A 43 -8.62 2.30 4.83
N GLU A 44 -7.56 2.23 5.61
CA GLU A 44 -6.70 1.07 5.78
C GLU A 44 -7.26 0.20 6.90
N ARG A 45 -7.04 -1.11 6.82
CA ARG A 45 -7.28 -1.98 7.97
C ARG A 45 -6.06 -1.99 8.87
N ALA A 46 -6.30 -1.97 10.19
CA ALA A 46 -5.23 -1.93 11.19
C ALA A 46 -4.33 -3.18 11.14
N ASP A 47 -4.93 -4.35 10.92
CA ASP A 47 -4.19 -5.62 10.82
C ASP A 47 -3.34 -5.72 9.54
N VAL A 48 -3.85 -5.23 8.41
CA VAL A 48 -3.08 -5.10 7.17
C VAL A 48 -1.90 -4.14 7.35
N VAL A 49 -2.16 -2.96 7.93
CA VAL A 49 -1.12 -1.95 8.21
C VAL A 49 -0.01 -2.51 9.08
N GLY A 50 -0.35 -3.22 10.16
CA GLY A 50 0.65 -3.81 11.05
C GLY A 50 1.53 -4.86 10.35
N LEU A 51 0.95 -5.66 9.44
CA LEU A 51 1.70 -6.65 8.66
C LEU A 51 2.61 -5.98 7.63
N ASP A 52 2.12 -4.95 6.95
CA ASP A 52 2.90 -4.18 5.98
C ASP A 52 4.07 -3.48 6.67
N GLU A 53 3.83 -2.80 7.80
CA GLU A 53 4.87 -2.16 8.61
C GLU A 53 5.93 -3.15 9.08
N ALA A 54 5.52 -4.31 9.61
CA ALA A 54 6.44 -5.33 10.09
C ALA A 54 7.34 -5.86 8.96
N ARG A 55 6.76 -6.14 7.78
CA ARG A 55 7.53 -6.62 6.63
C ARG A 55 8.49 -5.57 6.07
N LEU A 56 8.04 -4.31 6.00
CA LEU A 56 8.84 -3.21 5.47
C LEU A 56 10.00 -2.89 6.39
N ALA A 57 9.76 -2.77 7.70
CA ALA A 57 10.80 -2.52 8.71
C ALA A 57 11.92 -3.56 8.64
N ALA A 58 11.57 -4.85 8.47
CA ALA A 58 12.54 -5.93 8.31
C ALA A 58 13.32 -5.89 6.96
N GLY A 59 12.82 -5.12 5.98
CA GLY A 59 13.39 -5.00 4.63
C GLY A 59 14.08 -3.67 4.34
N ILE A 60 14.13 -2.71 5.26
CA ILE A 60 14.82 -1.42 5.04
C ILE A 60 16.34 -1.62 5.03
N ASP A 61 17.03 -1.00 4.07
CA ASP A 61 18.48 -0.82 4.09
C ASP A 61 18.91 0.26 5.08
N ALA A 62 19.84 -0.08 6.00
CA ALA A 62 20.44 0.88 6.92
C ALA A 62 21.13 2.04 6.17
N ALA A 63 21.59 1.81 4.92
CA ALA A 63 22.12 2.88 4.06
C ALA A 63 21.09 3.97 3.72
N ALA A 64 19.79 3.70 3.93
CA ALA A 64 18.69 4.64 3.73
C ALA A 64 18.52 5.63 4.90
N GLU A 65 19.04 5.31 6.08
CA GLU A 65 18.99 6.17 7.29
C GLU A 65 19.74 7.49 7.13
N ARG A 66 20.53 7.65 6.06
CA ARG A 66 21.24 8.90 5.75
C ARG A 66 20.30 10.06 5.39
N TYR A 67 19.06 9.76 5.01
CA TYR A 67 18.04 10.76 4.72
C TYR A 67 17.01 10.77 5.85
N ASP A 68 16.51 11.96 6.20
CA ASP A 68 15.43 12.11 7.18
C ASP A 68 14.08 11.83 6.50
N MET A 69 13.92 10.60 6.02
CA MET A 69 12.72 10.12 5.36
C MET A 69 11.73 9.58 6.39
N PRO A 70 10.45 9.94 6.32
CA PRO A 70 9.46 9.39 7.23
C PRO A 70 9.38 7.86 7.09
N GLU A 71 9.41 7.14 8.21
CA GLU A 71 9.41 5.66 8.21
C GLU A 71 8.25 5.07 7.40
N TRP A 72 7.09 5.72 7.42
CA TRP A 72 5.89 5.29 6.70
C TRP A 72 6.02 5.32 5.17
N VAL A 73 7.05 5.95 4.59
CA VAL A 73 7.30 5.84 3.14
C VAL A 73 8.10 4.60 2.76
N ALA A 74 8.69 3.90 3.74
CA ALA A 74 9.53 2.72 3.54
C ALA A 74 10.68 2.94 2.53
N TYR A 75 11.32 4.11 2.60
CA TYR A 75 12.44 4.45 1.74
C TYR A 75 13.61 3.48 1.98
N GLY A 76 14.19 2.96 0.89
CA GLY A 76 15.25 1.96 0.95
C GLY A 76 14.79 0.54 1.27
N PHE A 77 13.49 0.25 1.16
CA PHE A 77 12.99 -1.11 1.21
C PHE A 77 13.56 -1.96 0.06
N ASP A 78 14.07 -3.15 0.40
CA ASP A 78 14.53 -4.17 -0.53
C ASP A 78 13.77 -5.48 -0.31
N GLU A 79 13.01 -5.90 -1.32
CA GLU A 79 12.24 -7.14 -1.29
C GLU A 79 13.12 -8.40 -1.18
N ALA A 80 14.38 -8.33 -1.60
CA ALA A 80 15.32 -9.45 -1.61
C ALA A 80 15.94 -9.74 -0.24
N LYS A 81 15.81 -8.82 0.73
CA LYS A 81 16.33 -9.05 2.08
C LYS A 81 15.70 -10.27 2.74
N PRO A 82 16.49 -11.09 3.47
CA PRO A 82 16.00 -12.29 4.13
C PRO A 82 15.12 -11.90 5.33
N ALA A 83 13.82 -11.82 5.10
CA ALA A 83 12.79 -11.58 6.11
C ALA A 83 11.58 -12.49 5.85
N VAL A 84 10.75 -12.68 6.88
CA VAL A 84 9.47 -13.37 6.72
C VAL A 84 8.58 -12.51 5.81
N LYS A 85 8.25 -13.05 4.64
CA LYS A 85 7.32 -12.42 3.68
C LYS A 85 5.91 -12.43 4.21
N VAL A 86 5.09 -11.46 3.80
CA VAL A 86 3.65 -11.40 4.12
C VAL A 86 2.96 -12.71 3.75
N SER A 87 3.26 -13.28 2.57
CA SER A 87 2.71 -14.57 2.13
C SER A 87 3.04 -15.74 3.04
N ALA A 88 4.09 -15.64 3.87
CA ALA A 88 4.49 -16.65 4.83
C ALA A 88 3.87 -16.43 6.23
N MET A 89 3.25 -15.28 6.51
CA MET A 89 2.68 -14.96 7.82
C MET A 89 1.32 -15.64 8.02
N SER A 90 1.10 -16.25 9.20
CA SER A 90 -0.21 -16.81 9.59
C SER A 90 -1.30 -15.74 9.64
N ASP A 91 -0.93 -14.56 10.11
CA ASP A 91 -1.85 -13.45 10.33
C ASP A 91 -2.36 -12.88 9.00
N ALA A 92 -1.48 -12.78 7.99
CA ALA A 92 -1.89 -12.40 6.63
C ALA A 92 -2.88 -13.40 6.01
N ARG A 93 -2.65 -14.72 6.20
CA ARG A 93 -3.61 -15.75 5.79
C ARG A 93 -4.96 -15.62 6.52
N SER A 94 -4.93 -15.31 7.81
CA SER A 94 -6.12 -15.05 8.62
C SER A 94 -6.89 -13.82 8.11
N VAL A 95 -6.19 -12.73 7.79
CA VAL A 95 -6.78 -11.52 7.18
C VAL A 95 -7.52 -11.86 5.89
N VAL A 96 -6.88 -12.60 4.98
CA VAL A 96 -7.49 -13.01 3.70
C VAL A 96 -8.67 -13.96 3.94
N SER A 97 -8.56 -14.91 4.86
CA SER A 97 -9.64 -15.83 5.21
C SER A 97 -10.87 -15.09 5.73
N LYS A 98 -10.69 -14.12 6.64
CA LYS A 98 -11.77 -13.28 7.17
C LYS A 98 -12.46 -12.47 6.08
N LEU A 99 -11.69 -11.83 5.20
CA LEU A 99 -12.25 -11.08 4.06
C LEU A 99 -13.01 -12.00 3.10
N ASN A 100 -12.50 -13.19 2.86
CA ASN A 100 -13.12 -14.15 1.97
C ASN A 100 -14.50 -14.64 2.44
N ALA A 101 -14.86 -14.42 3.72
CA ALA A 101 -16.22 -14.66 4.21
C ALA A 101 -17.27 -13.74 3.58
N GLN A 102 -16.87 -12.58 3.04
CA GLN A 102 -17.75 -11.64 2.35
C GLN A 102 -17.07 -11.07 1.09
N ARG A 103 -17.55 -11.51 -0.09
CA ARG A 103 -16.98 -11.14 -1.40
C ARG A 103 -17.98 -10.31 -2.25
N PRO A 104 -17.49 -9.45 -3.17
CA PRO A 104 -16.08 -9.07 -3.34
C PRO A 104 -15.62 -8.21 -2.15
N TRP A 105 -14.32 -8.20 -1.89
CA TRP A 105 -13.71 -7.34 -0.88
C TRP A 105 -12.61 -6.48 -1.48
N VAL A 106 -12.32 -5.38 -0.80
CA VAL A 106 -11.24 -4.43 -1.12
C VAL A 106 -10.37 -4.19 0.11
N THR A 107 -9.06 -4.08 -0.10
CA THR A 107 -8.13 -3.59 0.91
C THR A 107 -7.18 -2.58 0.30
N LYS A 108 -6.60 -1.75 1.18
CA LYS A 108 -5.66 -0.70 0.83
C LYS A 108 -4.73 -0.42 1.99
N ASP A 109 -3.47 -0.23 1.68
CA ASP A 109 -2.46 0.55 2.41
C ASP A 109 -1.56 1.13 1.30
N PRO A 110 -1.21 2.43 1.27
CA PRO A 110 -0.29 2.92 0.25
C PRO A 110 0.99 2.08 0.16
N ARG A 111 1.53 1.61 1.30
CA ARG A 111 2.74 0.79 1.37
C ARG A 111 2.56 -0.62 0.84
N MET A 112 1.32 -1.13 0.80
CA MET A 112 0.99 -2.39 0.13
C MET A 112 1.44 -2.41 -1.32
N ALA A 113 1.59 -1.24 -1.97
CA ALA A 113 2.21 -1.14 -3.30
C ALA A 113 3.58 -1.84 -3.38
N LEU A 114 4.39 -1.74 -2.33
CA LEU A 114 5.71 -2.37 -2.25
C LEU A 114 5.64 -3.87 -1.99
N LEU A 115 4.56 -4.34 -1.35
CA LEU A 115 4.35 -5.72 -0.92
C LEU A 115 3.29 -6.46 -1.74
N ALA A 116 2.78 -5.86 -2.81
CA ALA A 116 1.61 -6.33 -3.54
C ALA A 116 1.79 -7.77 -4.06
N LYS A 117 2.99 -8.11 -4.53
CA LYS A 117 3.35 -9.48 -4.93
C LYS A 117 3.17 -10.49 -3.79
N GLU A 118 3.67 -10.17 -2.59
CA GLU A 118 3.56 -11.06 -1.42
C GLU A 118 2.09 -11.21 -0.98
N TRP A 119 1.29 -10.15 -1.05
CA TRP A 119 -0.15 -10.26 -0.79
C TRP A 119 -0.87 -11.11 -1.85
N MET A 120 -0.57 -10.92 -3.14
CA MET A 120 -1.21 -11.65 -4.24
C MET A 120 -1.00 -13.16 -4.19
N GLU A 121 0.11 -13.64 -3.65
CA GLU A 121 0.36 -15.08 -3.42
C GLU A 121 -0.70 -15.73 -2.50
N LEU A 122 -1.40 -14.94 -1.68
CA LEU A 122 -2.48 -15.40 -0.80
C LEU A 122 -3.87 -15.35 -1.46
N LEU A 123 -3.98 -14.79 -2.67
CA LEU A 123 -5.25 -14.47 -3.33
C LEU A 123 -5.57 -15.49 -4.42
N ASP A 124 -6.85 -15.88 -4.54
CA ASP A 124 -7.32 -16.84 -5.56
C ASP A 124 -7.78 -16.16 -6.85
N ALA A 125 -8.25 -14.91 -6.76
CA ALA A 125 -8.70 -14.11 -7.89
C ALA A 125 -8.43 -12.61 -7.59
N PRO A 126 -7.14 -12.21 -7.58
CA PRO A 126 -6.76 -10.82 -7.36
C PRO A 126 -7.13 -9.94 -8.57
N ALA A 127 -7.44 -8.68 -8.31
CA ALA A 127 -7.46 -7.62 -9.30
C ALA A 127 -6.86 -6.34 -8.70
N CYS A 128 -6.09 -5.61 -9.52
CA CYS A 128 -5.46 -4.36 -9.14
C CYS A 128 -6.33 -3.16 -9.52
N ILE A 129 -6.47 -2.23 -8.57
CA ILE A 129 -6.96 -0.88 -8.83
C ILE A 129 -5.78 0.06 -8.56
N VAL A 130 -5.11 0.48 -9.63
CA VAL A 130 -3.92 1.33 -9.55
C VAL A 130 -4.35 2.79 -9.62
N VAL A 131 -4.14 3.51 -8.53
CA VAL A 131 -4.37 4.95 -8.47
C VAL A 131 -3.11 5.64 -8.91
N HIS A 132 -3.16 6.31 -10.05
CA HIS A 132 -2.06 7.03 -10.64
C HIS A 132 -2.27 8.54 -10.46
N ARG A 133 -1.22 9.23 -10.06
CA ARG A 133 -1.18 10.69 -10.02
C ARG A 133 0.20 11.10 -10.52
N GLU A 134 0.27 12.24 -11.19
CA GLU A 134 1.49 12.74 -11.81
C GLU A 134 2.69 12.70 -10.81
N PRO A 135 3.81 12.03 -11.17
CA PRO A 135 4.91 11.74 -10.26
C PRO A 135 5.49 12.99 -9.58
N LEU A 136 5.70 14.06 -10.34
CA LEU A 136 6.32 15.30 -9.87
C LEU A 136 5.39 16.03 -8.89
N SER A 137 4.08 15.94 -9.09
CA SER A 137 3.05 16.48 -8.20
C SER A 137 3.04 15.76 -6.85
N ILE A 138 3.21 14.43 -6.85
CA ILE A 138 3.38 13.67 -5.61
C ILE A 138 4.68 14.05 -4.93
N ALA A 139 5.81 14.02 -5.64
CA ALA A 139 7.10 14.38 -5.06
C ALA A 139 7.07 15.78 -4.43
N ASN A 140 6.46 16.76 -5.10
CA ASN A 140 6.27 18.11 -4.58
C ASN A 140 5.38 18.13 -3.33
N SER A 141 4.29 17.34 -3.32
CA SER A 141 3.40 17.22 -2.15
C SER A 141 4.13 16.60 -0.95
N MET A 142 5.14 15.76 -1.19
CA MET A 142 5.87 15.03 -0.15
C MET A 142 7.01 15.85 0.45
N MET A 143 7.52 16.88 -0.23
CA MET A 143 8.64 17.70 0.25
C MET A 143 8.39 18.36 1.62
N ILE A 144 7.12 18.54 2.02
CA ILE A 144 6.80 19.10 3.34
C ILE A 144 7.21 18.20 4.51
N TYR A 145 7.45 16.90 4.25
CA TYR A 145 7.71 15.91 5.29
C TYR A 145 9.20 15.70 5.59
N SER A 146 10.09 16.34 4.83
CA SER A 146 11.52 16.30 5.11
C SER A 146 12.24 17.50 4.50
N HIS A 147 13.13 18.12 5.28
CA HIS A 147 13.87 19.31 4.86
C HIS A 147 15.25 18.99 4.24
N ASN A 148 15.76 17.77 4.38
CA ASN A 148 17.07 17.36 3.83
C ASN A 148 16.95 16.37 2.66
N VAL A 149 15.74 16.03 2.23
CA VAL A 149 15.47 15.14 1.11
C VAL A 149 15.22 15.95 -0.15
N SER A 150 15.96 15.61 -1.21
CA SER A 150 15.80 16.31 -2.49
C SER A 150 14.51 15.91 -3.20
N PHE A 151 14.03 16.76 -4.09
CA PHE A 151 12.91 16.44 -4.98
C PHE A 151 13.15 15.17 -5.82
N ALA A 152 14.39 14.93 -6.24
CA ALA A 152 14.77 13.72 -6.98
C ALA A 152 14.66 12.45 -6.11
N GLU A 153 14.98 12.53 -4.83
CA GLU A 153 14.78 11.41 -3.89
C GLU A 153 13.29 11.15 -3.64
N TRP A 154 12.46 12.20 -3.55
CA TRP A 154 11.01 12.01 -3.49
C TRP A 154 10.43 11.37 -4.76
N ALA A 155 10.95 11.73 -5.93
CA ALA A 155 10.61 11.07 -7.18
C ALA A 155 11.09 9.61 -7.22
N SER A 156 12.26 9.29 -6.65
CA SER A 156 12.77 7.92 -6.59
C SER A 156 11.87 7.01 -5.73
N VAL A 157 11.27 7.55 -4.66
CA VAL A 157 10.26 6.83 -3.85
C VAL A 157 9.03 6.51 -4.68
N TYR A 158 8.53 7.47 -5.46
CA TYR A 158 7.42 7.24 -6.37
C TYR A 158 7.74 6.10 -7.35
N GLU A 159 8.90 6.16 -8.00
CA GLU A 159 9.35 5.12 -8.93
C GLU A 159 9.44 3.74 -8.26
N ALA A 160 9.88 3.66 -7.01
CA ALA A 160 9.91 2.40 -6.26
C ALA A 160 8.50 1.81 -6.06
N TYR A 161 7.52 2.63 -5.67
CA TYR A 161 6.14 2.20 -5.49
C TYR A 161 5.52 1.73 -6.82
N TYR A 162 5.58 2.55 -7.86
CA TYR A 162 4.93 2.24 -9.14
C TYR A 162 5.67 1.17 -9.93
N GLY A 163 6.99 1.06 -9.78
CA GLY A 163 7.76 -0.07 -10.29
C GLY A 163 7.33 -1.39 -9.64
N SER A 164 7.11 -1.41 -8.32
CA SER A 164 6.60 -2.60 -7.62
C SER A 164 5.17 -2.96 -8.04
N ILE A 165 4.29 -1.95 -8.17
CA ILE A 165 2.92 -2.15 -8.69
C ILE A 165 2.94 -2.76 -10.08
N ALA A 166 3.74 -2.20 -11.00
CA ALA A 166 3.82 -2.68 -12.38
C ALA A 166 4.28 -4.15 -12.44
N ARG A 167 5.27 -4.53 -11.64
CA ARG A 167 5.74 -5.93 -11.55
C ARG A 167 4.69 -6.85 -10.94
N SER A 168 4.03 -6.40 -9.87
CA SER A 168 3.06 -7.23 -9.12
C SER A 168 1.77 -7.46 -9.90
N CYS A 169 1.26 -6.44 -10.59
CA CYS A 169 0.01 -6.50 -11.35
C CYS A 169 0.19 -7.08 -12.77
N ALA A 170 1.40 -7.45 -13.18
CA ALA A 170 1.65 -8.05 -14.49
C ALA A 170 0.87 -9.37 -14.63
N GLY A 171 -0.03 -9.44 -15.62
CA GLY A 171 -0.89 -10.62 -15.84
C GLY A 171 -2.10 -10.72 -14.89
N VAL A 172 -2.32 -9.73 -14.02
CA VAL A 172 -3.49 -9.62 -13.13
C VAL A 172 -4.49 -8.63 -13.73
N PRO A 173 -5.81 -8.90 -13.69
CA PRO A 173 -6.81 -7.91 -14.11
C PRO A 173 -6.56 -6.56 -13.42
N THR A 174 -6.34 -5.51 -14.20
CA THR A 174 -5.87 -4.22 -13.70
C THR A 174 -6.68 -3.08 -14.29
N ALA A 175 -7.18 -2.20 -13.41
CA ALA A 175 -7.75 -0.90 -13.78
C ALA A 175 -6.84 0.21 -13.27
N VAL A 176 -6.59 1.23 -14.11
CA VAL A 176 -5.84 2.44 -13.73
C VAL A 176 -6.80 3.61 -13.60
N VAL A 177 -6.72 4.33 -12.50
CA VAL A 177 -7.58 5.48 -12.15
C VAL A 177 -6.69 6.71 -11.95
N ASN A 178 -7.05 7.83 -12.58
CA ASN A 178 -6.37 9.14 -12.45
C ASN A 178 -7.20 10.13 -11.64
#